data_AF-A0A7U9Q1A0-F1
#
_entry.id   AF-A0A7U9Q1A0-F1
#
_cell.length_a   1.000
_cell.length_b   1.000
_cell.length_c   1.000
_cell.angle_alpha   90.00
_cell.angle_beta   90.00
_cell.angle_gamma   90.00
#
_symmetry.space_group_name_H-M   'P 1'
#
loop_
_entity.id
_entity.type
_entity.pdbx_description
1 polymer ?
#
loop_
_entity_poly.entity_id
_entity_poly.type
_entity_poly.pdbx_seq_one_letter_code
_entity_poly.pdbx_strand_id
1 'polypeptide(L)'
;MRERGEAALAAGVAADSPAAGPVVAELVAAWLPTQAGTADPPERDDARARRRLLEQLEAAAEPHIERYWQLMCAATGRPQPPRWDAAGAWTAAALRAHPEPGPGVVLPPAPDAQRALYVYERVAAHVTALVDAVPEEALERPTPCDGWTVRQLIDHMTWENLMITSIARDAPRADQDADHLGADHAAAFRESVAGLLAAFTGSGMLTRTYGPYEAPGALFAQQAAVELLAHGWDLARALGAPTGLAPEVADEVLAAARGIYGAAPRTEGGSFAPERPAPEGAGGADRLAAYLGR
;
A
#
# COMPACT_ATOMS: atom_id res chain seq x y z
N MET A 1 17.01 -9.25 11.50
CA MET A 1 16.01 -8.18 11.71
C MET A 1 16.27 -6.99 10.78
N ARG A 2 17.39 -6.26 10.93
CA ARG A 2 17.78 -5.16 10.02
C ARG A 2 17.53 -5.43 8.52
N GLU A 3 18.10 -6.50 7.98
CA GLU A 3 17.97 -6.87 6.55
C GLU A 3 16.50 -7.05 6.10
N ARG A 4 15.61 -7.52 6.99
CA ARG A 4 14.19 -7.67 6.68
C ARG A 4 13.46 -6.32 6.64
N GLY A 5 13.80 -5.41 7.56
CA GLY A 5 13.29 -4.03 7.52
C GLY A 5 13.80 -3.26 6.29
N GLU A 6 15.07 -3.46 5.92
CA GLU A 6 15.65 -2.90 4.69
C GLU A 6 14.98 -3.47 3.43
N ALA A 7 14.69 -4.77 3.40
CA ALA A 7 13.98 -5.40 2.29
C ALA A 7 12.53 -4.89 2.17
N ALA A 8 11.83 -4.69 3.29
CA ALA A 8 10.48 -4.13 3.29
C ALA A 8 10.46 -2.69 2.76
N LEU A 9 11.43 -1.86 3.16
CA LEU A 9 11.62 -0.52 2.62
C LEU A 9 11.94 -0.52 1.13
N ALA A 10 12.86 -1.38 0.68
CA ALA A 10 13.22 -1.51 -0.73
C ALA A 10 12.05 -1.99 -1.60
N ALA A 11 11.12 -2.75 -1.02
CA ALA A 11 9.89 -3.20 -1.65
C ALA A 11 8.74 -2.19 -1.55
N GLY A 12 8.96 -0.99 -0.98
CA GLY A 12 7.93 0.04 -0.84
C GLY A 12 6.80 -0.32 0.12
N VAL A 13 7.00 -1.29 1.03
CA VAL A 13 5.96 -1.72 1.96
C VAL A 13 5.76 -0.64 3.02
N ALA A 14 4.61 0.03 3.01
CA ALA A 14 4.25 0.97 4.06
C ALA A 14 4.11 0.24 5.41
N ALA A 15 4.72 0.77 6.47
CA ALA A 15 4.85 0.11 7.77
C ALA A 15 3.51 -0.22 8.44
N ASP A 16 2.47 0.53 8.11
CA ASP A 16 1.10 0.39 8.61
C ASP A 16 0.18 -0.43 7.67
N SER A 17 0.69 -0.82 6.51
CA SER A 17 -0.07 -1.60 5.54
C SER A 17 -0.30 -3.03 6.03
N PRO A 18 -1.37 -3.70 5.57
CA PRO A 18 -1.56 -5.13 5.81
C PRO A 18 -0.37 -5.99 5.37
N ALA A 19 0.40 -5.55 4.36
CA ALA A 19 1.60 -6.23 3.87
C ALA A 19 2.79 -6.17 4.86
N ALA A 20 2.82 -5.20 5.78
CA ALA A 20 3.83 -5.14 6.84
C ALA A 20 3.58 -6.17 7.96
N GLY A 21 2.34 -6.59 8.18
CA GLY A 21 1.96 -7.54 9.25
C GLY A 21 2.79 -8.84 9.25
N PRO A 22 2.94 -9.54 8.10
CA PRO A 22 3.80 -10.72 8.00
C PRO A 22 5.29 -10.43 8.21
N VAL A 23 5.78 -9.29 7.71
CA VAL A 23 7.17 -8.89 7.94
C VAL A 23 7.43 -8.66 9.42
N VAL A 24 6.48 -8.04 10.14
CA VAL A 24 6.53 -7.91 11.60
C VAL A 24 6.51 -9.27 12.28
N ALA A 25 5.66 -10.21 11.84
CA ALA A 25 5.62 -11.56 12.39
C ALA A 25 6.96 -12.29 12.22
N GLU A 26 7.61 -12.19 11.05
CA GLU A 26 8.95 -12.74 10.83
C GLU A 26 10.02 -12.08 11.70
N LEU A 27 9.95 -10.75 11.86
CA LEU A 27 10.86 -9.99 12.71
C LEU A 27 10.75 -10.42 14.17
N VAL A 28 9.53 -10.56 14.68
CA VAL A 28 9.25 -11.04 16.03
C VAL A 28 9.70 -12.49 16.18
N ALA A 29 9.41 -13.37 15.22
CA ALA A 29 9.85 -14.76 15.24
C ALA A 29 11.39 -14.89 15.27
N ALA A 30 12.11 -14.04 14.54
CA ALA A 30 13.58 -13.99 14.57
C ALA A 30 14.13 -13.39 15.88
N TRP A 31 13.36 -12.53 16.55
CA TRP A 31 13.73 -11.90 17.80
C TRP A 31 13.49 -12.80 19.02
N LEU A 32 12.39 -13.57 19.06
CA LEU A 32 12.02 -14.39 20.22
C LEU A 32 13.16 -15.27 20.77
N PRO A 33 13.95 -16.00 19.95
CA PRO A 33 15.06 -16.81 20.45
C PRO A 33 16.15 -16.01 21.17
N THR A 34 16.31 -14.73 20.84
CA THR A 34 17.29 -13.84 21.48
C THR A 34 16.92 -13.49 22.92
N GLN A 35 15.65 -13.68 23.30
CA GLN A 35 15.14 -13.32 24.63
C GLN A 35 15.28 -14.44 25.66
N ALA A 36 15.71 -15.65 25.25
CA ALA A 36 15.72 -16.85 26.10
C ALA A 36 16.49 -16.70 27.42
N GLY A 37 17.48 -15.80 27.49
CA GLY A 37 18.27 -15.52 28.70
C GLY A 37 17.77 -14.34 29.55
N THR A 38 16.64 -13.71 29.17
CA THR A 38 16.10 -12.54 29.88
C THR A 38 15.14 -12.94 31.00
N ALA A 39 14.88 -12.02 31.94
CA ALA A 39 13.81 -12.21 32.91
C ALA A 39 12.46 -12.25 32.17
N ASP A 40 11.67 -13.30 32.43
CA ASP A 40 10.34 -13.54 31.86
C ASP A 40 10.32 -13.48 30.31
N PRO A 41 10.93 -14.48 29.64
CA PRO A 41 11.08 -14.47 28.19
C PRO A 41 9.72 -14.66 27.50
N PRO A 42 9.39 -13.85 26.46
CA PRO A 42 8.23 -14.11 25.63
C PRO A 42 8.38 -15.44 24.88
N GLU A 43 7.34 -16.28 24.91
CA GLU A 43 7.36 -17.63 24.33
C GLU A 43 6.78 -17.69 22.90
N ARG A 44 6.00 -16.68 22.51
CA ARG A 44 5.29 -16.62 21.23
C ARG A 44 5.12 -15.18 20.78
N ASP A 45 4.71 -15.01 19.53
CA ASP A 45 4.25 -13.72 19.02
C ASP A 45 2.86 -13.41 19.59
N ASP A 46 2.77 -12.37 20.42
CA ASP A 46 1.56 -11.77 20.99
C ASP A 46 1.80 -10.28 21.30
N ALA A 47 0.77 -9.50 21.67
CA ALA A 47 1.00 -8.08 21.95
C ALA A 47 2.02 -7.78 23.05
N ARG A 48 2.21 -8.69 23.99
CA ARG A 48 3.22 -8.51 25.03
C ARG A 48 4.62 -8.59 24.42
N ALA A 49 4.85 -9.61 23.59
CA ALA A 49 6.10 -9.79 22.85
C ALA A 49 6.38 -8.59 21.92
N ARG A 50 5.39 -8.17 21.13
CA ARG A 50 5.52 -7.03 20.19
C ARG A 50 5.82 -5.71 20.89
N ARG A 51 5.12 -5.41 21.99
CA ARG A 51 5.36 -4.20 22.79
C ARG A 51 6.77 -4.19 23.39
N ARG A 52 7.24 -5.33 23.90
CA ARG A 52 8.60 -5.44 24.44
C ARG A 52 9.67 -5.24 23.37
N LEU A 53 9.48 -5.78 22.17
CA LEU A 53 10.40 -5.53 21.05
C LEU A 53 10.39 -4.04 20.66
N LEU A 54 9.23 -3.40 20.60
CA LEU A 54 9.13 -1.97 20.34
C LEU A 54 9.90 -1.14 21.39
N GLU A 55 9.70 -1.41 22.68
CA GLU A 55 10.42 -0.74 23.77
C GLU A 55 11.94 -0.91 23.65
N GLN A 56 12.42 -2.10 23.26
CA GLN A 56 13.84 -2.35 23.04
C GLN A 56 14.41 -1.56 21.85
N LEU A 57 13.65 -1.45 20.76
CA LEU A 57 14.04 -0.67 19.59
C LEU A 57 14.08 0.84 19.90
N GLU A 58 13.10 1.34 20.65
CA GLU A 58 13.04 2.74 21.07
C GLU A 58 14.19 3.09 22.03
N ALA A 59 14.45 2.24 23.02
CA ALA A 59 15.59 2.42 23.93
C ALA A 59 16.94 2.37 23.20
N ALA A 60 17.10 1.49 22.21
CA ALA A 60 18.31 1.41 21.41
C ALA A 60 18.52 2.64 20.50
N ALA A 61 17.44 3.33 20.14
CA ALA A 61 17.47 4.55 19.33
C ALA A 61 17.73 5.83 20.16
N GLU A 62 17.83 5.74 21.50
CA GLU A 62 18.10 6.91 22.34
C GLU A 62 19.53 7.48 22.09
N PRO A 63 19.68 8.77 21.74
CA PRO A 63 20.95 9.34 21.29
C PRO A 63 22.11 9.22 22.29
N HIS A 64 21.80 9.12 23.58
CA HIS A 64 22.80 9.00 24.64
C HIS A 64 23.27 7.54 24.82
N ILE A 65 22.38 6.57 24.67
CA ILE A 65 22.69 5.13 24.66
C ILE A 65 23.51 4.80 23.42
N GLU A 66 23.15 5.36 22.27
CA GLU A 66 23.89 5.19 21.02
C GLU A 66 25.33 5.73 21.14
N ARG A 67 25.50 6.96 21.64
CA ARG A 67 26.83 7.55 21.88
C ARG A 67 27.65 6.74 22.87
N TYR A 68 27.02 6.22 23.93
CA TYR A 68 27.69 5.38 24.92
C TYR A 68 28.22 4.08 24.29
N TRP A 69 27.43 3.39 23.47
CA TRP A 69 27.87 2.19 22.77
C TRP A 69 28.93 2.45 21.71
N GLN A 70 28.83 3.56 20.96
CA GLN A 70 29.87 4.00 20.02
C GLN A 70 31.22 4.22 20.74
N LEU A 71 31.16 4.81 21.94
CA LEU A 71 32.33 5.05 22.79
C LEU A 71 32.91 3.73 23.32
N MET A 72 32.06 2.77 23.69
CA MET A 72 32.49 1.43 24.10
C MET A 72 33.13 0.61 22.98
N CYS A 73 32.58 0.66 21.76
CA CYS A 73 33.19 0.02 20.59
C CYS A 73 34.57 0.62 20.27
N ALA A 74 34.67 1.96 20.30
CA ALA A 74 35.94 2.67 20.10
C ALA A 74 36.99 2.30 21.17
N ALA A 75 36.58 2.26 22.44
CA ALA A 75 37.47 1.92 23.56
C ALA A 75 37.93 0.45 23.56
N THR A 76 37.14 -0.46 22.99
CA THR A 76 37.44 -1.90 22.97
C THR A 76 38.00 -2.39 21.63
N GLY A 77 38.18 -1.50 20.65
CA GLY A 77 38.64 -1.84 19.30
C GLY A 77 37.68 -2.75 18.53
N ARG A 78 36.41 -2.81 18.94
CA ARG A 78 35.38 -3.60 18.27
C ARG A 78 34.73 -2.79 17.17
N PRO A 79 34.40 -3.42 16.01
CA PRO A 79 33.66 -2.73 14.97
C PRO A 79 32.31 -2.23 15.52
N GLN A 80 31.93 -1.01 15.14
CA GLN A 80 30.61 -0.51 15.49
C GLN A 80 29.55 -1.32 14.74
N PRO A 81 28.43 -1.66 15.39
CA PRO A 81 27.32 -2.29 14.69
C PRO A 81 26.79 -1.35 13.59
N PRO A 82 26.28 -1.89 12.47
CA PRO A 82 25.66 -1.08 11.42
C PRO A 82 24.46 -0.29 11.97
N ARG A 83 24.25 0.91 11.45
CA ARG A 83 23.10 1.76 11.83
C ARG A 83 21.78 1.10 11.42
N TRP A 84 20.77 1.29 12.25
CA TRP A 84 19.40 0.81 12.05
C TRP A 84 18.46 1.95 11.63
N ASP A 85 18.98 3.05 11.07
CA ASP A 85 18.27 4.31 10.86
C ASP A 85 16.88 4.18 10.20
N ALA A 86 16.83 3.82 8.92
CA ALA A 86 15.56 3.69 8.21
C ALA A 86 14.83 2.39 8.58
N ALA A 87 15.55 1.27 8.64
CA ALA A 87 14.97 -0.04 8.89
C ALA A 87 14.40 -0.20 10.33
N GLY A 88 15.05 0.40 11.31
CA GLY A 88 14.61 0.45 12.70
C GLY A 88 13.42 1.39 12.88
N ALA A 89 13.43 2.57 12.24
CA ALA A 89 12.28 3.47 12.22
C ALA A 89 11.05 2.81 11.57
N TRP A 90 11.24 2.14 10.42
CA TRP A 90 10.20 1.35 9.77
C TRP A 90 9.69 0.24 10.69
N THR A 91 10.59 -0.53 11.31
CA THR A 91 10.20 -1.65 12.19
C THR A 91 9.41 -1.16 13.41
N ALA A 92 9.83 -0.05 14.03
CA ALA A 92 9.13 0.55 15.16
C ALA A 92 7.75 1.07 14.73
N ALA A 93 7.65 1.74 13.58
CA ALA A 93 6.38 2.18 13.01
C ALA A 93 5.44 0.99 12.74
N ALA A 94 5.97 -0.11 12.19
CA ALA A 94 5.20 -1.30 11.88
C ALA A 94 4.71 -2.02 13.15
N LEU A 95 5.54 -2.10 14.20
CA LEU A 95 5.11 -2.65 15.49
C LEU A 95 4.02 -1.80 16.17
N ARG A 96 4.01 -0.48 15.98
CA ARG A 96 2.93 0.39 16.47
C ARG A 96 1.63 0.18 15.69
N ALA A 97 1.71 0.01 14.37
CA ALA A 97 0.56 -0.22 13.51
C ALA A 97 -0.01 -1.65 13.64
N HIS A 98 0.84 -2.62 14.01
CA HIS A 98 0.47 -4.03 14.19
C HIS A 98 0.75 -4.54 15.61
N PRO A 99 0.09 -3.97 16.64
CA PRO A 99 0.42 -4.24 18.05
C PRO A 99 0.09 -5.67 18.49
N GLU A 100 -0.85 -6.33 17.81
CA GLU A 100 -1.17 -7.75 17.98
C GLU A 100 -0.77 -8.51 16.71
N PRO A 101 -0.39 -9.79 16.80
CA PRO A 101 -0.39 -10.66 15.63
C PRO A 101 -1.78 -10.65 15.03
N GLY A 102 -1.90 -10.08 13.83
CA GLY A 102 -3.13 -10.19 13.06
C GLY A 102 -3.45 -11.68 12.83
N PRO A 103 -4.72 -12.04 12.60
CA PRO A 103 -5.00 -13.34 11.99
C PRO A 103 -4.11 -13.41 10.73
N GLY A 104 -3.28 -14.45 10.61
CA GLY A 104 -2.36 -14.60 9.46
C GLY A 104 -3.11 -14.31 8.17
N VAL A 105 -2.48 -13.62 7.21
CA VAL A 105 -3.13 -13.01 6.02
C VAL A 105 -4.28 -13.89 5.50
N VAL A 106 -5.51 -13.55 5.89
CA VAL A 106 -6.70 -14.19 5.35
C VAL A 106 -7.07 -13.36 4.14
N LEU A 107 -6.65 -13.83 2.98
CA LEU A 107 -7.10 -13.23 1.73
C LEU A 107 -8.62 -13.33 1.65
N PRO A 108 -9.31 -12.27 1.21
CA PRO A 108 -10.72 -12.37 0.91
C PRO A 108 -10.95 -13.47 -0.14
N PRO A 109 -12.13 -14.12 -0.17
CA PRO A 109 -12.44 -15.08 -1.21
C PRO A 109 -12.26 -14.44 -2.59
N ALA A 110 -11.72 -15.21 -3.54
CA ALA A 110 -11.53 -14.72 -4.90
C ALA A 110 -12.87 -14.23 -5.47
N PRO A 111 -12.93 -13.02 -6.04
CA PRO A 111 -14.13 -12.57 -6.74
C PRO A 111 -14.34 -13.40 -8.01
N ASP A 112 -15.55 -13.36 -8.56
CA ASP A 112 -15.77 -13.88 -9.91
C ASP A 112 -14.87 -13.12 -10.90
N ALA A 113 -14.04 -13.87 -11.64
CA ALA A 113 -13.00 -13.29 -12.49
C ALA A 113 -13.57 -12.40 -13.60
N GLN A 114 -14.70 -12.83 -14.21
CA GLN A 114 -15.33 -12.07 -15.29
C GLN A 114 -15.99 -10.81 -14.75
N ARG A 115 -16.61 -10.89 -13.57
CA ARG A 115 -17.19 -9.72 -12.91
C ARG A 115 -16.11 -8.72 -12.48
N ALA A 116 -15.02 -9.19 -11.89
CA ALA A 116 -13.89 -8.33 -11.50
C ALA A 116 -13.29 -7.60 -12.70
N LEU A 117 -13.10 -8.31 -13.83
CA LEU A 117 -12.65 -7.70 -15.08
C LEU A 117 -13.64 -6.65 -15.58
N TYR A 118 -14.94 -6.97 -15.65
CA TYR A 118 -15.96 -6.00 -16.06
C TYR A 118 -15.96 -4.74 -15.20
N VAL A 119 -15.87 -4.88 -13.88
CA VAL A 119 -15.81 -3.75 -12.96
C VAL A 119 -14.58 -2.88 -13.25
N TYR A 120 -13.41 -3.48 -13.41
CA TYR A 120 -12.19 -2.77 -13.77
C TYR A 120 -12.33 -2.03 -15.11
N GLU A 121 -12.86 -2.67 -16.16
CA GLU A 121 -13.07 -2.05 -17.49
C GLU A 121 -13.96 -0.80 -17.41
N ARG A 122 -15.05 -0.85 -16.64
CA ARG A 122 -15.95 0.30 -16.46
C ARG A 122 -15.27 1.46 -15.73
N VAL A 123 -14.53 1.17 -14.66
CA VAL A 123 -13.76 2.19 -13.93
C VAL A 123 -12.69 2.78 -14.82
N ALA A 124 -11.89 1.93 -15.48
CA ALA A 124 -10.80 2.36 -16.35
C ALA A 124 -11.27 3.25 -17.50
N ALA A 125 -12.41 2.95 -18.12
CA ALA A 125 -12.99 3.79 -19.16
C ALA A 125 -13.31 5.21 -18.67
N HIS A 126 -13.95 5.34 -17.50
CA HIS A 126 -14.28 6.64 -16.92
C HIS A 126 -13.04 7.44 -16.52
N VAL A 127 -12.07 6.78 -15.88
CA VAL A 127 -10.85 7.45 -15.41
C VAL A 127 -9.93 7.83 -16.58
N THR A 128 -9.84 6.99 -17.61
CA THR A 128 -9.11 7.32 -18.85
C THR A 128 -9.69 8.56 -19.52
N ALA A 129 -11.01 8.64 -19.66
CA ALA A 129 -11.66 9.83 -20.23
C ALA A 129 -11.40 11.10 -19.39
N LEU A 130 -11.26 10.95 -18.07
CA LEU A 130 -10.93 12.06 -17.18
C LEU A 130 -9.48 12.51 -17.33
N VAL A 131 -8.53 11.55 -17.39
CA VAL A 131 -7.10 11.83 -17.63
C VAL A 131 -6.89 12.48 -19.00
N ASP A 132 -7.57 12.00 -20.05
CA ASP A 132 -7.53 12.57 -21.40
C ASP A 132 -7.97 14.05 -21.44
N ALA A 133 -8.81 14.47 -20.48
CA ALA A 133 -9.34 15.82 -20.39
C ALA A 133 -8.51 16.76 -19.49
N VAL A 134 -7.39 16.28 -18.92
CA VAL A 134 -6.52 17.09 -18.06
C VAL A 134 -5.72 18.07 -18.94
N PRO A 135 -5.93 19.40 -18.78
CA PRO A 135 -5.08 20.37 -19.46
C PRO A 135 -3.71 20.46 -18.80
N GLU A 136 -2.67 20.83 -19.55
CA GLU A 136 -1.29 20.89 -19.08
C GLU A 136 -1.14 21.81 -17.85
N GLU A 137 -1.88 22.93 -17.81
CA GLU A 137 -1.84 23.89 -16.71
C GLU A 137 -2.44 23.33 -15.40
N ALA A 138 -3.21 22.25 -15.47
CA ALA A 138 -3.79 21.62 -14.30
C ALA A 138 -2.86 20.59 -13.64
N LEU A 139 -1.77 20.19 -14.30
CA LEU A 139 -0.87 19.12 -13.82
C LEU A 139 -0.23 19.44 -12.45
N GLU A 140 0.02 20.72 -12.16
CA GLU A 140 0.62 21.16 -10.90
C GLU A 140 -0.42 21.52 -9.81
N ARG A 141 -1.72 21.34 -10.07
CA ARG A 141 -2.76 21.61 -9.07
C ARG A 141 -2.68 20.59 -7.94
N PRO A 142 -2.97 21.00 -6.68
CA PRO A 142 -3.06 20.06 -5.57
C PRO A 142 -4.25 19.12 -5.73
N THR A 143 -4.13 17.93 -5.16
CA THR A 143 -5.19 16.91 -5.09
C THR A 143 -5.64 16.68 -3.64
N PRO A 144 -6.73 15.94 -3.40
CA PRO A 144 -7.08 15.47 -2.05
C PRO A 144 -6.06 14.50 -1.43
N CYS A 145 -5.14 13.92 -2.23
CA CYS A 145 -4.01 13.17 -1.71
C CYS A 145 -2.94 14.16 -1.21
N ASP A 146 -2.71 14.17 0.10
CA ASP A 146 -1.80 15.13 0.73
C ASP A 146 -0.40 15.09 0.10
N GLY A 147 0.06 16.26 -0.34
CA GLY A 147 1.38 16.43 -0.96
C GLY A 147 1.46 16.01 -2.43
N TRP A 148 0.37 15.58 -3.06
CA TRP A 148 0.37 15.15 -4.46
C TRP A 148 -0.27 16.18 -5.39
N THR A 149 0.43 16.49 -6.48
CA THR A 149 -0.11 17.20 -7.63
C THR A 149 -0.94 16.28 -8.53
N VAL A 150 -1.71 16.85 -9.45
CA VAL A 150 -2.43 16.08 -10.48
C VAL A 150 -1.48 15.19 -11.28
N ARG A 151 -0.29 15.70 -11.66
CA ARG A 151 0.72 14.90 -12.37
C ARG A 151 1.16 13.69 -11.55
N GLN A 152 1.45 13.89 -10.26
CA GLN A 152 1.87 12.80 -9.36
C GLN A 152 0.76 11.77 -9.16
N LEU A 153 -0.50 12.21 -9.06
CA LEU A 153 -1.65 11.32 -8.97
C LEU A 153 -1.82 10.46 -10.25
N ILE A 154 -1.66 11.05 -11.44
CA ILE A 154 -1.73 10.32 -12.71
C ILE A 154 -0.52 9.37 -12.86
N ASP A 155 0.66 9.79 -12.42
CA ASP A 155 1.87 8.95 -12.44
C ASP A 155 1.70 7.74 -11.52
N HIS A 156 1.15 7.93 -10.33
CA HIS A 156 0.85 6.85 -9.39
C HIS A 156 -0.12 5.81 -9.98
N MET A 157 -1.25 6.27 -10.55
CA MET A 157 -2.20 5.34 -11.19
C MET A 157 -1.58 4.62 -12.39
N THR A 158 -0.73 5.31 -13.17
CA THR A 158 0.05 4.72 -14.27
C THR A 158 1.01 3.65 -13.74
N TRP A 159 1.74 3.94 -12.66
CA TRP A 159 2.67 3.00 -12.05
C TRP A 159 1.97 1.76 -11.52
N GLU A 160 0.83 1.89 -10.83
CA GLU A 160 0.02 0.76 -10.36
C GLU A 160 -0.38 -0.18 -11.51
N ASN A 161 -0.87 0.37 -12.62
CA ASN A 161 -1.22 -0.43 -13.81
C ASN A 161 0.00 -1.22 -14.33
N LEU A 162 1.16 -0.56 -14.41
CA LEU A 162 2.40 -1.16 -14.88
C LEU A 162 2.95 -2.20 -13.88
N MET A 163 2.83 -1.96 -12.57
CA MET A 163 3.25 -2.85 -11.50
C MET A 163 2.45 -4.15 -11.55
N ILE A 164 1.12 -4.08 -11.63
CA ILE A 164 0.27 -5.27 -11.74
C ILE A 164 0.54 -6.02 -13.06
N THR A 165 0.74 -5.30 -14.16
CA THR A 165 1.16 -5.90 -15.45
C THR A 165 2.49 -6.65 -15.34
N SER A 166 3.42 -6.13 -14.55
CA SER A 166 4.74 -6.74 -14.32
C SER A 166 4.65 -8.05 -13.54
N ILE A 167 3.71 -8.15 -12.58
CA ILE A 167 3.39 -9.38 -11.85
C ILE A 167 2.88 -10.45 -12.80
N ALA A 168 1.97 -10.11 -13.72
CA ALA A 168 1.44 -11.05 -14.70
C ALA A 168 2.53 -11.64 -15.63
N ARG A 169 3.65 -10.93 -15.78
CA ARG A 169 4.80 -11.32 -16.62
C ARG A 169 5.93 -12.01 -15.82
N ASP A 170 5.73 -12.28 -14.53
CA ASP A 170 6.75 -12.81 -13.63
C ASP A 170 8.04 -11.96 -13.64
N ALA A 171 7.90 -10.63 -13.81
CA ALA A 171 9.00 -9.68 -13.92
C ALA A 171 8.69 -8.40 -13.11
N PRO A 172 8.57 -8.50 -11.78
CA PRO A 172 8.15 -7.39 -10.93
C PRO A 172 9.09 -6.19 -11.04
N ARG A 173 8.50 -5.00 -11.08
CA ARG A 173 9.22 -3.71 -11.16
C ARG A 173 9.33 -3.03 -9.79
N ALA A 174 10.37 -2.21 -9.61
CA ALA A 174 10.72 -1.54 -8.34
C ALA A 174 11.10 -0.06 -8.53
N ASP A 175 10.57 0.56 -9.58
CA ASP A 175 10.84 1.94 -10.00
C ASP A 175 9.66 2.87 -9.70
N GLN A 176 9.06 2.74 -8.51
CA GLN A 176 7.88 3.53 -8.10
C GLN A 176 8.09 5.04 -8.11
N ASP A 177 9.33 5.50 -7.92
CA ASP A 177 9.66 6.92 -7.87
C ASP A 177 10.11 7.48 -9.24
N ALA A 178 10.10 6.65 -10.29
CA ALA A 178 10.46 7.08 -11.64
C ALA A 178 9.33 7.89 -12.31
N ASP A 179 9.68 8.66 -13.34
CA ASP A 179 8.68 9.33 -14.18
C ASP A 179 8.14 8.36 -15.24
N HIS A 180 6.86 8.01 -15.14
CA HIS A 180 6.17 7.10 -16.04
C HIS A 180 5.36 7.81 -17.12
N LEU A 181 5.09 9.10 -16.94
CA LEU A 181 4.26 9.89 -17.83
C LEU A 181 5.04 10.46 -19.02
N GLY A 182 6.31 10.83 -18.79
CA GLY A 182 7.09 11.57 -19.76
C GLY A 182 6.40 12.89 -20.15
N ALA A 183 6.38 13.16 -21.46
CA ALA A 183 5.82 14.40 -22.01
C ALA A 183 4.29 14.35 -22.25
N ASP A 184 3.72 13.16 -22.46
CA ASP A 184 2.30 12.97 -22.76
C ASP A 184 1.68 12.04 -21.70
N HIS A 185 1.21 12.66 -20.62
CA HIS A 185 0.58 11.96 -19.50
C HIS A 185 -0.63 11.13 -19.92
N ALA A 186 -1.41 11.61 -20.90
CA ALA A 186 -2.61 10.94 -21.34
C ALA A 186 -2.26 9.69 -22.18
N ALA A 187 -1.28 9.78 -23.08
CA ALA A 187 -0.79 8.62 -23.81
C ALA A 187 -0.19 7.57 -22.88
N ALA A 188 0.68 7.96 -21.95
CA ALA A 188 1.29 7.03 -21.00
C ALA A 188 0.23 6.31 -20.15
N PHE A 189 -0.76 7.05 -19.65
CA PHE A 189 -1.85 6.46 -18.88
C PHE A 189 -2.66 5.47 -19.70
N ARG A 190 -3.08 5.83 -20.93
CA ARG A 190 -3.81 4.92 -21.84
C ARG A 190 -3.03 3.64 -22.13
N GLU A 191 -1.73 3.76 -22.38
CA GLU A 191 -0.85 2.61 -22.62
C GLU A 191 -0.77 1.69 -21.39
N SER A 192 -0.68 2.26 -20.19
CA SER A 192 -0.68 1.49 -18.95
C SER A 192 -1.98 0.71 -18.73
N VAL A 193 -3.14 1.34 -18.98
CA VAL A 193 -4.46 0.71 -18.88
C VAL A 193 -4.60 -0.41 -19.91
N ALA A 194 -4.20 -0.16 -21.17
CA ALA A 194 -4.22 -1.16 -22.23
C ALA A 194 -3.32 -2.36 -21.89
N GLY A 195 -2.13 -2.11 -21.32
CA GLY A 195 -1.21 -3.14 -20.86
C GLY A 195 -1.82 -4.02 -19.76
N LEU A 196 -2.46 -3.40 -18.77
CA LEU A 196 -3.11 -4.13 -17.68
C LEU A 196 -4.33 -4.92 -18.15
N LEU A 197 -5.18 -4.36 -19.01
CA LEU A 197 -6.29 -5.09 -19.63
C LEU A 197 -5.81 -6.30 -20.43
N ALA A 198 -4.73 -6.15 -21.19
CA ALA A 198 -4.11 -7.26 -21.92
C ALA A 198 -3.55 -8.33 -20.96
N ALA A 199 -3.01 -7.93 -19.81
CA ALA A 199 -2.58 -8.87 -18.78
C ALA A 199 -3.76 -9.67 -18.21
N PHE A 200 -4.87 -9.01 -17.85
CA PHE A 200 -6.05 -9.68 -17.31
C PHE A 200 -6.72 -10.64 -18.31
N THR A 201 -6.79 -10.25 -19.59
CA THR A 201 -7.49 -11.02 -20.63
C THR A 201 -6.62 -12.07 -21.32
N GLY A 202 -5.33 -11.80 -21.50
CA GLY A 202 -4.45 -12.59 -22.36
C GLY A 202 -3.43 -13.49 -21.65
N SER A 203 -3.06 -13.20 -20.40
CA SER A 203 -2.01 -13.95 -19.69
C SER A 203 -2.53 -15.13 -18.86
N GLY A 204 -3.85 -15.25 -18.71
CA GLY A 204 -4.48 -16.16 -17.74
C GLY A 204 -4.35 -15.69 -16.29
N MET A 205 -3.97 -14.44 -16.05
CA MET A 205 -3.73 -13.91 -14.71
C MET A 205 -4.90 -14.17 -13.77
N LEU A 206 -6.13 -13.87 -14.19
CA LEU A 206 -7.31 -13.94 -13.33
C LEU A 206 -7.61 -15.32 -12.74
N THR A 207 -7.08 -16.40 -13.33
CA THR A 207 -7.30 -17.78 -12.89
C THR A 207 -6.10 -18.40 -12.16
N ARG A 208 -5.01 -17.65 -11.99
CA ARG A 208 -3.78 -18.07 -11.29
C ARG A 208 -3.69 -17.45 -9.91
N THR A 209 -2.71 -17.90 -9.12
CA THR A 209 -2.33 -17.29 -7.85
C THR A 209 -0.93 -16.70 -7.93
N TYR A 210 -0.66 -15.68 -7.12
CA TYR A 210 0.59 -14.90 -7.16
C TYR A 210 1.14 -14.61 -5.76
N GLY A 211 2.47 -14.47 -5.70
CA GLY A 211 3.19 -14.10 -4.49
C GLY A 211 3.22 -15.22 -3.42
N PRO A 212 3.88 -14.96 -2.29
CA PRO A 212 4.09 -15.95 -1.23
C PRO A 212 2.79 -16.36 -0.50
N TYR A 213 1.70 -15.61 -0.68
CA TYR A 213 0.39 -15.86 -0.05
C TYR A 213 -0.63 -16.49 -1.00
N GLU A 214 -0.21 -16.90 -2.20
CA GLU A 214 -1.09 -17.48 -3.22
C GLU A 214 -2.31 -16.59 -3.53
N ALA A 215 -2.10 -15.28 -3.66
CA ALA A 215 -3.16 -14.32 -3.92
C ALA A 215 -3.85 -14.60 -5.26
N PRO A 216 -5.18 -14.81 -5.32
CA PRO A 216 -5.90 -15.02 -6.57
C PRO A 216 -5.72 -13.84 -7.53
N GLY A 217 -5.42 -14.10 -8.79
CA GLY A 217 -5.25 -13.08 -9.82
C GLY A 217 -6.47 -12.16 -9.98
N ALA A 218 -7.68 -12.72 -9.80
CA ALA A 218 -8.91 -11.94 -9.81
C ALA A 218 -8.99 -10.89 -8.69
N LEU A 219 -8.26 -11.07 -7.58
CA LEU A 219 -8.15 -10.08 -6.52
C LEU A 219 -7.39 -8.83 -7.00
N PHE A 220 -6.40 -8.97 -7.89
CA PHE A 220 -5.69 -7.82 -8.46
C PHE A 220 -6.60 -6.96 -9.34
N ALA A 221 -7.52 -7.56 -10.11
CA ALA A 221 -8.48 -6.79 -10.90
C ALA A 221 -9.46 -6.01 -10.01
N GLN A 222 -9.94 -6.64 -8.94
CA GLN A 222 -10.80 -5.98 -7.96
C GLN A 222 -10.07 -4.85 -7.23
N GLN A 223 -8.84 -5.09 -6.79
CA GLN A 223 -7.97 -4.11 -6.15
C GLN A 223 -7.67 -2.92 -7.08
N ALA A 224 -7.27 -3.19 -8.32
CA ALA A 224 -7.01 -2.17 -9.33
C ALA A 224 -8.24 -1.30 -9.58
N ALA A 225 -9.45 -1.88 -9.57
CA ALA A 225 -10.68 -1.11 -9.70
C ALA A 225 -10.94 -0.18 -8.49
N VAL A 226 -10.60 -0.62 -7.27
CA VAL A 226 -10.71 0.20 -6.05
C VAL A 226 -9.76 1.39 -6.11
N GLU A 227 -8.47 1.14 -6.34
CA GLU A 227 -7.45 2.19 -6.43
C GLU A 227 -7.78 3.20 -7.54
N LEU A 228 -8.12 2.70 -8.73
CA LEU A 228 -8.38 3.54 -9.87
C LEU A 228 -9.65 4.40 -9.68
N LEU A 229 -10.71 3.86 -9.06
CA LEU A 229 -11.92 4.66 -8.79
C LEU A 229 -11.69 5.69 -7.70
N ALA A 230 -10.94 5.34 -6.64
CA ALA A 230 -10.60 6.27 -5.57
C ALA A 230 -9.76 7.45 -6.09
N HIS A 231 -8.69 7.17 -6.82
CA HIS A 231 -7.84 8.21 -7.39
C HIS A 231 -8.46 8.93 -8.58
N GLY A 232 -9.33 8.27 -9.35
CA GLY A 232 -10.18 8.94 -10.32
C GLY A 232 -11.10 9.98 -9.66
N TRP A 233 -11.64 9.69 -8.47
CA TRP A 233 -12.42 10.64 -7.69
C TRP A 233 -11.55 11.82 -7.21
N ASP A 234 -10.34 11.53 -6.71
CA ASP A 234 -9.37 12.55 -6.28
C ASP A 234 -9.02 13.49 -7.45
N LEU A 235 -8.82 12.94 -8.65
CA LEU A 235 -8.58 13.69 -9.88
C LEU A 235 -9.80 14.55 -10.26
N ALA A 236 -11.00 13.99 -10.22
CA ALA A 236 -12.23 14.73 -10.53
C ALA A 236 -12.42 15.92 -9.58
N ARG A 237 -12.11 15.74 -8.28
CA ARG A 237 -12.08 16.83 -7.31
C ARG A 237 -11.01 17.87 -7.61
N ALA A 238 -9.79 17.44 -7.88
CA ALA A 238 -8.68 18.32 -8.20
C ALA A 238 -9.01 19.20 -9.42
N LEU A 239 -9.73 18.67 -10.41
CA LEU A 239 -10.13 19.38 -11.63
C LEU A 239 -11.40 20.24 -11.49
N GLY A 240 -12.25 19.96 -10.49
CA GLY A 240 -13.60 20.54 -10.38
C GLY A 240 -14.63 19.85 -11.30
N ALA A 241 -14.36 18.62 -11.72
CA ALA A 241 -15.22 17.80 -12.56
C ALA A 241 -16.27 17.03 -11.74
N PRO A 242 -17.33 16.49 -12.38
CA PRO A 242 -18.29 15.59 -11.73
C PRO A 242 -17.61 14.33 -11.17
N THR A 243 -17.98 13.92 -9.96
CA THR A 243 -17.43 12.71 -9.28
C THR A 243 -18.28 11.46 -9.40
N GLY A 244 -19.39 11.52 -10.14
CA GLY A 244 -20.23 10.35 -10.45
C GLY A 244 -19.56 9.40 -11.43
N LEU A 245 -18.37 8.91 -11.12
CA LEU A 245 -17.58 8.00 -11.94
C LEU A 245 -18.12 6.57 -11.82
N ALA A 246 -18.18 5.86 -12.96
CA ALA A 246 -18.60 4.47 -13.09
C ALA A 246 -19.86 4.12 -12.25
N PRO A 247 -20.97 4.88 -12.37
CA PRO A 247 -22.13 4.76 -11.48
C PRO A 247 -22.76 3.35 -11.45
N GLU A 248 -22.59 2.58 -12.52
CA GLU A 248 -23.07 1.19 -12.65
C GLU A 248 -22.29 0.16 -11.83
N VAL A 249 -21.08 0.49 -11.36
CA VAL A 249 -20.22 -0.44 -10.58
C VAL A 249 -19.65 0.18 -9.31
N ALA A 250 -19.79 1.48 -9.10
CA ALA A 250 -19.18 2.18 -7.96
C ALA A 250 -19.59 1.60 -6.59
N ASP A 251 -20.84 1.13 -6.45
CA ASP A 251 -21.31 0.49 -5.21
C ASP A 251 -20.65 -0.87 -4.96
N GLU A 252 -20.34 -1.61 -6.04
CA GLU A 252 -19.61 -2.86 -5.96
C GLU A 252 -18.14 -2.64 -5.62
N VAL A 253 -17.53 -1.57 -6.16
CA VAL A 253 -16.18 -1.17 -5.79
C VAL A 253 -16.11 -0.76 -4.31
N LEU A 254 -17.12 -0.05 -3.79
CA LEU A 254 -17.22 0.22 -2.35
C LEU A 254 -17.35 -1.07 -1.52
N ALA A 255 -18.17 -2.02 -1.95
CA ALA A 255 -18.29 -3.31 -1.28
C ALA A 255 -16.95 -4.08 -1.28
N ALA A 256 -16.23 -4.05 -2.41
CA ALA A 256 -14.89 -4.62 -2.52
C ALA A 256 -13.90 -3.95 -1.57
N ALA A 257 -13.84 -2.61 -1.54
CA ALA A 257 -12.99 -1.86 -0.63
C ALA A 257 -13.26 -2.19 0.85
N ARG A 258 -14.53 -2.36 1.24
CA ARG A 258 -14.89 -2.81 2.60
C ARG A 258 -14.41 -4.25 2.88
N GLY A 259 -14.47 -5.13 1.90
CA GLY A 259 -13.97 -6.51 2.03
C GLY A 259 -12.46 -6.59 2.16
N ILE A 260 -11.72 -5.79 1.37
CA ILE A 260 -10.25 -5.80 1.33
C ILE A 260 -9.68 -5.02 2.52
N TYR A 261 -10.23 -3.84 2.81
CA TYR A 261 -9.67 -2.88 3.78
C TYR A 261 -10.47 -2.71 5.06
N GLY A 262 -11.53 -3.49 5.27
CA GLY A 262 -12.41 -3.35 6.43
C GLY A 262 -11.69 -3.49 7.77
N ALA A 263 -10.66 -4.33 7.83
CA ALA A 263 -9.83 -4.53 9.00
C ALA A 263 -8.57 -3.64 9.03
N ALA A 264 -8.32 -2.84 7.99
CA ALA A 264 -7.14 -1.98 7.93
C ALA A 264 -7.26 -0.85 8.97
N PRO A 265 -6.21 -0.62 9.78
CA PRO A 265 -6.24 0.44 10.79
C PRO A 265 -6.41 1.82 10.13
N ARG A 266 -7.26 2.66 10.72
CA ARG A 266 -7.55 4.03 10.26
C ARG A 266 -6.87 5.02 11.20
N THR A 267 -5.55 5.11 11.11
CA THR A 267 -4.72 5.96 11.97
C THR A 267 -4.28 7.23 11.25
N GLU A 268 -4.06 8.30 12.00
CA GLU A 268 -3.55 9.56 11.44
C GLU A 268 -2.15 9.34 10.85
N GLY A 269 -1.97 9.71 9.57
CA GLY A 269 -0.75 9.43 8.80
C GLY A 269 -0.63 8.02 8.24
N GLY A 270 -1.66 7.18 8.38
CA GLY A 270 -1.72 5.85 7.76
C GLY A 270 -2.28 5.86 6.34
N SER A 271 -2.30 4.68 5.71
CA SER A 271 -2.74 4.45 4.32
C SER A 271 -4.18 4.90 4.06
N PHE A 272 -5.01 4.91 5.12
CA PHE A 272 -6.37 5.43 5.06
C PHE A 272 -6.65 6.36 6.24
N ALA A 273 -7.17 7.55 5.94
CA ALA A 273 -7.76 8.43 6.94
C ALA A 273 -9.04 7.80 7.53
N PRO A 274 -9.53 8.29 8.69
CA PRO A 274 -10.81 7.87 9.26
C PRO A 274 -11.96 8.02 8.26
N GLU A 275 -12.83 7.00 8.20
CA GLU A 275 -14.06 7.05 7.37
C GLU A 275 -14.89 8.29 7.73
N ARG A 276 -15.36 8.99 6.69
CA ARG A 276 -16.19 10.19 6.81
C ARG A 276 -17.63 9.87 6.40
N PRO A 277 -18.63 10.60 6.94
CA PRO A 277 -20.00 10.46 6.47
C PRO A 277 -20.13 11.01 5.06
N ALA A 278 -20.63 10.19 4.13
CA ALA A 278 -20.99 10.67 2.80
C ALA A 278 -22.25 11.56 2.86
N PRO A 279 -22.37 12.60 2.02
CA PRO A 279 -23.58 13.41 1.92
C PRO A 279 -24.83 12.56 1.60
N GLU A 280 -26.00 13.02 2.05
CA GLU A 280 -27.26 12.37 1.67
C GLU A 280 -27.45 12.42 0.15
N GLY A 281 -27.77 11.28 -0.47
CA GLY A 281 -27.89 11.16 -1.93
C GLY A 281 -26.57 11.08 -2.69
N ALA A 282 -25.43 10.98 -2.00
CA ALA A 282 -24.12 10.80 -2.64
C ALA A 282 -24.07 9.53 -3.50
N GLY A 283 -23.44 9.65 -4.68
CA GLY A 283 -23.22 8.52 -5.59
C GLY A 283 -22.24 7.49 -5.02
N GLY A 284 -22.15 6.32 -5.64
CA GLY A 284 -21.25 5.24 -5.19
C GLY A 284 -19.78 5.67 -5.05
N ALA A 285 -19.26 6.43 -6.01
CA ALA A 285 -17.88 6.91 -5.98
C ALA A 285 -17.62 7.92 -4.84
N ASP A 286 -18.57 8.81 -4.56
CA ASP A 286 -18.48 9.72 -3.40
C ASP A 286 -18.54 8.95 -2.07
N ARG A 287 -19.35 7.89 -2.00
CA ARG A 287 -19.40 7.00 -0.82
C ARG A 287 -18.12 6.18 -0.65
N LEU A 288 -17.50 5.74 -1.74
CA LEU A 288 -16.16 5.13 -1.71
C LEU A 288 -15.12 6.11 -1.19
N ALA A 289 -15.08 7.32 -1.72
CA ALA A 289 -14.15 8.35 -1.27
C ALA A 289 -14.30 8.65 0.23
N ALA A 290 -15.55 8.81 0.70
CA ALA A 290 -15.85 9.01 2.11
C ALA A 290 -15.41 7.81 2.99
N TYR A 291 -15.63 6.58 2.51
CA TYR A 291 -15.13 5.36 3.17
C TYR A 291 -13.59 5.34 3.29
N LEU A 292 -12.87 5.86 2.29
CA LEU A 292 -11.40 5.96 2.28
C LEU A 292 -10.88 7.23 2.98
N GLY A 293 -11.76 8.01 3.60
CA GLY A 293 -11.44 9.16 4.44
C GLY A 293 -11.27 10.47 3.69
N ARG A 294 -11.80 10.58 2.47
CA ARG A 294 -11.86 11.83 1.70
C ARG A 294 -13.01 12.74 2.13
#